data_AF-A0A397CLZ9-F1
#
_entry.id   AF-A0A397CLZ9-F1
#
_cell.length_a   1.000
_cell.length_b   1.000
_cell.length_c   1.000
_cell.angle_alpha   90.00
_cell.angle_beta   90.00
_cell.angle_gamma   90.00
#
_symmetry.space_group_name_H-M   'P 1'
#
loop_
_entity.id
_entity.type
_entity.pdbx_description
1 polymer ?
#
loop_
_entity_poly.entity_id
_entity_poly.type
_entity_poly.pdbx_seq_one_letter_code
_entity_poly.pdbx_strand_id
1 'polypeptide(L)'
;STMSPDLVIMGNVGLDKLLQQWVLYVNTFEAFHMELHQAHVVSFSPNVVVHAQTTLHLRISRKSIQLLFPHLLNNEPLTQKLIGRVLHLPIQQHFIFDHKCVVQELGTFANTTLALVNLLGKLDDVLAVIGDFHLGENAEIVASSEYNSN
;
A
#
# COMPACT_ATOMS: atom_id res chain seq x y z
N SER A 1 -22.42 10.27 0.87
CA SER A 1 -21.22 9.48 0.56
C SER A 1 -20.03 10.41 0.49
N THR A 2 -18.87 10.02 1.01
CA THR A 2 -17.63 10.83 0.97
C THR A 2 -16.80 10.57 -0.29
N MET A 3 -17.02 9.43 -0.95
CA MET A 3 -16.37 9.03 -2.20
C MET A 3 -17.40 8.85 -3.31
N SER A 4 -17.00 9.17 -4.55
CA SER A 4 -17.80 8.99 -5.74
C SER A 4 -18.05 7.49 -6.00
N PRO A 5 -19.24 7.09 -6.48
CA PRO A 5 -19.46 5.74 -7.00
C PRO A 5 -18.50 5.37 -8.14
N ASP A 6 -18.02 6.38 -8.88
CA ASP A 6 -17.06 6.26 -9.99
C ASP A 6 -15.64 6.67 -9.54
N LEU A 7 -15.29 6.43 -8.27
CA LEU A 7 -13.97 6.74 -7.73
C LEU A 7 -12.86 6.15 -8.61
N VAL A 8 -11.90 6.98 -9.01
CA VAL A 8 -10.67 6.54 -9.67
C VAL A 8 -9.65 6.17 -8.61
N ILE A 9 -9.20 4.91 -8.60
CA ILE A 9 -8.18 4.40 -7.66
C ILE A 9 -7.38 3.28 -8.31
N MET A 10 -6.04 3.35 -8.20
CA MET A 10 -5.13 2.32 -8.73
C MET A 10 -5.46 1.91 -10.19
N GLY A 11 -5.75 2.90 -11.05
CA GLY A 11 -6.10 2.67 -12.46
C GLY A 11 -7.48 2.06 -12.72
N ASN A 12 -8.31 1.87 -11.70
CA ASN A 12 -9.67 1.33 -11.82
C ASN A 12 -10.70 2.43 -11.52
N VAL A 13 -11.92 2.25 -12.04
CA VAL A 13 -13.08 3.10 -11.76
C VAL A 13 -14.08 2.31 -10.93
N GLY A 14 -14.56 2.90 -9.85
CA GLY A 14 -15.53 2.28 -8.95
C GLY A 14 -14.99 2.00 -7.55
N LEU A 15 -15.89 1.73 -6.62
CA LEU A 15 -15.54 1.45 -5.23
C LEU A 15 -15.03 0.03 -4.99
N ASP A 16 -15.26 -0.89 -5.93
CA ASP A 16 -14.90 -2.30 -5.78
C ASP A 16 -13.40 -2.49 -5.56
N LYS A 17 -12.57 -1.73 -6.28
CA LYS A 17 -11.11 -1.81 -6.13
C LYS A 17 -10.65 -1.36 -4.74
N LEU A 18 -11.23 -0.28 -4.22
CA LEU A 18 -10.94 0.21 -2.87
C LEU A 18 -11.32 -0.84 -1.82
N LEU A 19 -12.51 -1.42 -1.92
CA LEU A 19 -12.98 -2.45 -0.99
C LEU A 19 -12.13 -3.73 -1.08
N GLN A 20 -11.78 -4.17 -2.29
CA GLN A 20 -10.89 -5.31 -2.52
C GLN A 20 -9.54 -5.09 -1.83
N GLN A 21 -8.92 -3.93 -2.04
CA GLN A 21 -7.62 -3.62 -1.44
C GLN A 21 -7.72 -3.47 0.07
N TRP A 22 -8.76 -2.82 0.59
CA TRP A 22 -9.02 -2.76 2.03
C TRP A 22 -9.08 -4.17 2.64
N VAL A 23 -9.86 -5.07 2.04
CA VAL A 23 -9.97 -6.47 2.46
C VAL A 23 -8.60 -7.17 2.39
N LEU A 24 -7.81 -6.95 1.33
CA LEU A 24 -6.46 -7.51 1.24
C LEU A 24 -5.56 -7.00 2.36
N TYR A 25 -5.50 -5.70 2.62
CA TYR A 25 -4.67 -5.12 3.68
C TYR A 25 -5.01 -5.69 5.06
N VAL A 26 -6.29 -5.67 5.45
CA VAL A 26 -6.71 -6.17 6.78
C VAL A 26 -6.49 -7.67 6.94
N ASN A 27 -6.50 -8.43 5.84
CA ASN A 27 -6.26 -9.87 5.85
C ASN A 27 -4.79 -10.26 5.72
N THR A 28 -3.95 -9.38 5.18
CA THR A 28 -2.54 -9.66 4.89
C THR A 28 -1.67 -9.39 6.10
N PHE A 29 -1.87 -8.26 6.77
CA PHE A 29 -1.02 -7.80 7.87
C PHE A 29 -1.62 -8.14 9.22
N GLU A 30 -0.77 -8.46 10.19
CA GLU A 30 -1.22 -8.71 11.57
C GLU A 30 -1.72 -7.42 12.24
N ALA A 31 -1.16 -6.28 11.85
CA ALA A 31 -1.60 -4.95 12.27
C ALA A 31 -1.39 -3.96 11.12
N PHE A 32 -2.35 -3.06 10.98
CA PHE A 32 -2.40 -2.00 10.00
C PHE A 32 -2.71 -0.68 10.70
N HIS A 33 -1.85 0.32 10.55
CA HIS A 33 -2.07 1.67 11.05
C HIS A 33 -1.57 2.70 10.03
N MET A 34 -2.29 3.81 9.89
CA MET A 34 -1.90 4.92 9.02
C MET A 34 -1.66 6.15 9.89
N GLU A 35 -0.45 6.71 9.78
CA GLU A 35 -0.07 7.96 10.41
C GLU A 35 -0.08 9.09 9.37
N LEU A 36 -0.81 10.17 9.63
CA LEU A 36 -0.82 11.37 8.80
C LEU A 36 0.21 12.36 9.33
N HIS A 37 1.17 12.73 8.49
CA HIS A 37 2.22 13.70 8.85
C HIS A 37 1.82 15.11 8.44
N GLN A 38 1.34 15.26 7.20
CA GLN A 38 0.98 16.55 6.64
C GLN A 38 -0.10 16.39 5.58
N ALA A 39 -1.00 17.36 5.50
CA ALA A 39 -1.92 17.52 4.37
C ALA A 39 -1.93 18.97 3.92
N HIS A 40 -2.01 19.22 2.62
CA HIS A 40 -2.08 20.56 2.06
C HIS A 40 -2.93 20.56 0.78
N VAL A 41 -3.67 21.66 0.58
CA VAL A 41 -4.41 21.89 -0.66
C VAL A 41 -3.45 22.44 -1.70
N VAL A 42 -3.39 21.83 -2.88
CA VAL A 42 -2.50 22.23 -3.98
C VAL A 42 -3.21 22.95 -5.11
N SER A 43 -4.53 22.76 -5.26
CA SER A 43 -5.36 23.48 -6.24
C SER A 43 -6.82 23.57 -5.78
N PHE A 44 -7.53 24.59 -6.26
CA PHE A 44 -8.94 24.86 -5.94
C PHE A 44 -9.87 24.95 -7.16
N SER A 45 -9.35 24.96 -8.40
CA SER A 45 -10.17 25.14 -9.60
C SER A 45 -9.66 24.33 -10.80
N PRO A 46 -10.54 23.64 -11.55
CA PRO A 46 -11.97 23.45 -11.30
C PRO A 46 -12.28 22.48 -10.14
N ASN A 47 -11.29 21.70 -9.72
CA ASN A 47 -11.40 20.72 -8.62
C ASN A 47 -10.47 21.09 -7.47
N VAL A 48 -10.83 20.69 -6.25
CA VAL A 48 -9.94 20.81 -5.10
C VAL A 48 -9.00 19.61 -5.08
N VAL A 49 -7.69 19.85 -5.07
CA VAL A 49 -6.68 18.78 -5.00
C VAL A 49 -5.95 18.89 -3.66
N VAL A 50 -5.91 17.79 -2.92
CA VAL A 50 -5.21 17.70 -1.63
C VAL A 50 -4.09 16.68 -1.74
N HIS A 51 -2.89 17.04 -1.31
CA HIS A 51 -1.79 16.12 -1.12
C HIS A 51 -1.61 15.83 0.36
N ALA A 52 -1.46 14.56 0.70
CA ALA A 52 -1.18 14.09 2.05
C ALA A 52 0.11 13.26 2.06
N GLN A 53 0.95 13.50 3.07
CA GLN A 53 2.12 12.67 3.37
C GLN A 53 1.77 11.80 4.56
N THR A 54 1.86 10.49 4.37
CA THR A 54 1.48 9.50 5.37
C THR A 54 2.54 8.42 5.51
N THR A 55 2.43 7.62 6.57
CA THR A 55 3.15 6.36 6.69
C THR A 55 2.18 5.25 7.05
N LEU A 56 2.21 4.15 6.30
CA LEU A 56 1.56 2.91 6.69
C LEU A 56 2.51 2.08 7.55
N HIS A 57 2.03 1.66 8.71
CA HIS A 57 2.71 0.77 9.61
C HIS A 57 2.08 -0.62 9.44
N LEU A 58 2.82 -1.50 8.78
CA LEU A 58 2.33 -2.80 8.33
C LEU A 58 3.08 -3.90 9.05
N ARG A 59 2.45 -4.53 10.05
CA ARG A 59 3.09 -5.63 10.79
C ARG A 59 3.05 -6.91 9.95
N ILE A 60 4.24 -7.40 9.62
CA ILE A 60 4.44 -8.56 8.74
C ILE A 60 4.12 -9.85 9.50
N SER A 61 3.17 -10.61 8.98
CA SER A 61 2.82 -11.96 9.43
C SER A 61 3.35 -13.02 8.46
N ARG A 62 3.19 -14.31 8.80
CA ARG A 62 3.44 -15.41 7.83
C ARG A 62 2.60 -15.27 6.57
N LYS A 63 1.34 -14.84 6.72
CA LYS A 63 0.43 -14.60 5.60
C LYS A 63 0.90 -13.43 4.74
N SER A 64 1.44 -12.37 5.36
CA SER A 64 2.08 -11.28 4.62
C SER A 64 3.25 -11.79 3.79
N ILE A 65 4.08 -12.68 4.33
CA ILE A 65 5.22 -13.25 3.60
C ILE A 65 4.75 -14.09 2.42
N GLN A 66 3.76 -14.97 2.62
CA GLN A 66 3.19 -15.78 1.55
C GLN A 66 2.64 -14.94 0.40
N LEU A 67 2.00 -13.81 0.70
CA LEU A 67 1.38 -12.97 -0.32
C LEU A 67 2.37 -11.99 -0.95
N LEU A 68 3.23 -11.36 -0.15
CA LEU A 68 4.07 -10.24 -0.62
C LEU A 68 5.47 -10.67 -1.06
N PHE A 69 5.96 -11.81 -0.55
CA PHE A 69 7.29 -12.32 -0.82
C PHE A 69 7.26 -13.85 -1.04
N PRO A 70 6.41 -14.37 -1.95
CA PRO A 70 6.21 -15.82 -2.11
C PRO A 70 7.51 -16.56 -2.44
N HIS A 71 8.44 -15.92 -3.15
CA HIS A 71 9.75 -16.48 -3.47
C HIS A 71 10.63 -16.74 -2.24
N LEU A 72 10.33 -16.15 -1.09
CA LEU A 72 11.08 -16.30 0.15
C LEU A 72 10.62 -17.47 1.02
N LEU A 73 9.55 -18.18 0.65
CA LEU A 73 8.99 -19.26 1.48
C LEU A 73 9.98 -20.40 1.79
N ASN A 74 11.00 -20.57 0.94
CA ASN A 74 12.09 -21.54 1.18
C ASN A 74 13.37 -20.90 1.73
N ASN A 75 13.39 -19.58 1.92
CA ASN A 75 14.51 -18.82 2.47
C ASN A 75 14.23 -18.46 3.94
N GLU A 76 14.41 -19.45 4.82
CA GLU A 76 14.15 -19.29 6.26
C GLU A 76 14.96 -18.14 6.90
N PRO A 77 16.26 -17.96 6.61
CA PRO A 77 17.02 -16.85 7.20
C PRO A 77 16.43 -15.47 6.89
N LEU A 78 15.95 -15.24 5.66
CA LEU A 78 15.38 -13.95 5.28
C LEU A 78 13.93 -13.80 5.76
N THR A 79 13.16 -14.87 5.75
CA THR A 79 11.81 -14.93 6.34
C THR A 79 11.84 -14.54 7.82
N GLN A 80 12.80 -15.06 8.60
CA GLN A 80 12.96 -14.72 10.01
C GLN A 80 13.35 -13.25 10.25
N LYS A 81 13.98 -12.59 9.28
CA LYS A 81 14.27 -11.14 9.37
C LYS A 81 13.01 -10.28 9.16
N LEU A 82 12.00 -10.81 8.49
CA LEU A 82 10.77 -10.09 8.13
C LEU A 82 9.64 -10.33 9.14
N ILE A 83 9.43 -11.58 9.55
CA ILE A 83 8.28 -11.97 10.36
C ILE A 83 8.22 -11.20 11.70
N GLY A 84 7.04 -10.68 12.04
CA GLY A 84 6.79 -9.92 13.27
C GLY A 84 7.41 -8.52 13.30
N ARG A 85 8.11 -8.09 12.25
CA ARG A 85 8.59 -6.70 12.11
C ARG A 85 7.51 -5.82 11.49
N VAL A 86 7.67 -4.51 11.65
CA VAL A 86 6.78 -3.51 11.06
C VAL A 86 7.47 -2.90 9.85
N LEU A 87 6.85 -3.04 8.68
CA LEU A 87 7.23 -2.28 7.50
C LEU A 87 6.62 -0.88 7.62
N HIS A 88 7.47 0.11 7.80
CA HIS A 88 7.09 1.52 7.77
C HIS A 88 7.15 1.99 6.31
N LEU A 89 6.00 2.05 5.66
CA LEU A 89 5.88 2.40 4.25
C LEU A 89 5.50 3.87 4.11
N PRO A 90 6.42 4.75 3.67
CA PRO A 90 6.10 6.14 3.40
C PRO A 90 5.24 6.24 2.16
N ILE A 91 4.17 7.04 2.24
CA ILE A 91 3.20 7.20 1.18
C ILE A 91 2.90 8.68 0.96
N GLN A 92 2.78 9.08 -0.31
CA GLN A 92 2.14 10.30 -0.73
C GLN A 92 0.77 9.96 -1.34
N GLN A 93 -0.30 10.49 -0.77
CA GLN A 93 -1.64 10.35 -1.30
C GLN A 93 -2.07 11.67 -1.94
N HIS A 94 -2.82 11.58 -3.03
CA HIS A 94 -3.53 12.72 -3.57
C HIS A 94 -5.02 12.41 -3.68
N PHE A 95 -5.81 13.43 -3.37
CA PHE A 95 -7.25 13.38 -3.43
C PHE A 95 -7.73 14.47 -4.38
N ILE A 96 -8.55 14.12 -5.34
CA ILE A 96 -9.27 15.09 -6.19
C ILE A 96 -10.71 15.12 -5.72
N PHE A 97 -11.18 16.29 -5.30
CA PHE A 97 -12.56 16.52 -4.87
C PHE A 97 -13.31 17.33 -5.92
N ASP A 98 -14.60 17.01 -6.08
CA ASP A 98 -15.52 17.86 -6.83
C ASP A 98 -15.97 19.08 -6.00
N HIS A 99 -16.80 19.93 -6.60
CA HIS A 99 -17.41 21.11 -5.96
C HIS A 99 -18.34 20.78 -4.79
N LYS A 100 -18.71 19.51 -4.58
CA LYS A 100 -19.51 19.03 -3.44
C LYS A 100 -18.64 18.38 -2.36
N CYS A 101 -17.31 18.51 -2.47
CA CYS A 101 -16.33 17.89 -1.58
C CYS A 101 -16.41 16.36 -1.56
N VAL A 102 -16.82 15.74 -2.67
CA VAL A 102 -16.80 14.28 -2.87
C VAL A 102 -15.50 13.89 -3.57
N VAL A 103 -14.80 12.89 -3.03
CA VAL A 103 -13.56 12.37 -3.62
C VAL A 103 -13.88 11.66 -4.94
N GLN A 104 -13.33 12.19 -6.03
CA GLN A 104 -13.41 11.64 -7.39
C GLN A 104 -12.21 10.74 -7.71
N GLU A 105 -11.05 11.06 -7.17
CA GLU A 105 -9.83 10.27 -7.36
C GLU A 105 -9.06 10.15 -6.05
N LEU A 106 -8.58 8.94 -5.78
CA LEU A 106 -7.61 8.63 -4.73
C LEU A 106 -6.39 8.00 -5.38
N GLY A 107 -5.34 8.80 -5.58
CA GLY A 107 -4.06 8.30 -6.03
C GLY A 107 -3.06 8.18 -4.89
N THR A 108 -2.10 7.28 -5.07
CA THR A 108 -1.15 6.90 -4.04
C THR A 108 0.20 6.64 -4.68
N PHE A 109 1.27 7.11 -4.04
CA PHE A 109 2.65 6.78 -4.36
C PHE A 109 3.38 6.32 -3.08
N ALA A 110 3.86 5.10 -3.08
CA ALA A 110 4.46 4.41 -1.95
C ALA A 110 5.93 4.15 -2.23
N ASN A 111 6.81 4.55 -1.31
CA ASN A 111 8.24 4.32 -1.45
C ASN A 111 8.63 2.96 -0.84
N THR A 112 8.31 1.90 -1.57
CA THR A 112 8.54 0.51 -1.16
C THR A 112 10.04 0.21 -0.97
N THR A 113 10.88 0.73 -1.86
CA THR A 113 12.34 0.59 -1.77
C THR A 113 12.88 1.15 -0.46
N LEU A 114 12.51 2.38 -0.10
CA LEU A 114 12.94 3.00 1.16
C LEU A 114 12.44 2.21 2.37
N ALA A 115 11.19 1.75 2.34
CA ALA A 115 10.62 0.95 3.41
C ALA A 115 11.41 -0.35 3.64
N LEU A 116 11.79 -1.06 2.56
CA LEU A 116 12.57 -2.29 2.62
C LEU A 116 14.02 -2.04 3.07
N VAL A 117 14.66 -0.97 2.60
CA VAL A 117 15.99 -0.56 3.04
C VAL A 117 16.01 -0.29 4.55
N ASN A 118 15.02 0.46 5.05
CA ASN A 118 14.92 0.76 6.48
C ASN A 118 14.62 -0.49 7.32
N LEU A 119 13.84 -1.43 6.78
CA LEU A 119 13.47 -2.66 7.48
C LEU A 119 14.64 -3.64 7.62
N LEU A 120 15.38 -3.86 6.54
CA LEU A 120 16.41 -4.92 6.45
C LEU A 120 17.83 -4.41 6.70
N GLY A 121 18.11 -3.14 6.39
CA GLY A 121 19.40 -2.48 6.61
C GLY A 121 20.58 -2.97 5.75
N LYS A 122 20.55 -4.22 5.26
CA LYS A 122 21.59 -4.80 4.39
C LYS A 122 21.14 -4.80 2.94
N LEU A 123 21.98 -4.27 2.06
CA LEU A 123 21.68 -4.18 0.62
C LEU A 123 21.39 -5.56 -0.01
N ASP A 124 22.17 -6.58 0.34
CA ASP A 124 21.96 -7.94 -0.18
C ASP A 124 20.59 -8.51 0.21
N ASP A 125 20.14 -8.25 1.44
CA ASP A 125 18.81 -8.65 1.89
C ASP A 125 17.72 -7.88 1.13
N VAL A 126 17.91 -6.57 0.88
CA VAL A 126 16.98 -5.74 0.12
C VAL A 126 16.86 -6.23 -1.33
N LEU A 127 17.98 -6.51 -1.99
CA LEU A 127 17.99 -7.01 -3.36
C LEU A 127 17.32 -8.39 -3.47
N ALA A 128 17.48 -9.24 -2.45
CA ALA A 128 16.83 -10.54 -2.42
C ALA A 128 15.29 -10.45 -2.28
N VAL A 129 14.76 -9.41 -1.63
CA VAL A 129 13.30 -9.26 -1.45
C VAL A 129 12.62 -8.46 -2.57
N ILE A 130 13.28 -7.42 -3.10
CA ILE A 130 12.60 -6.42 -3.95
C ILE A 130 12.21 -6.95 -5.33
N GLY A 131 12.93 -7.95 -5.85
CA GLY A 131 12.74 -8.45 -7.21
C GLY A 131 11.39 -9.12 -7.49
N ASP A 132 10.70 -9.56 -6.44
CA ASP A 132 9.36 -10.19 -6.52
C ASP A 132 8.49 -9.74 -5.34
N PHE A 133 8.54 -8.45 -5.02
CA PHE A 133 7.73 -7.86 -3.95
C PHE A 133 6.34 -7.47 -4.48
N HIS A 134 5.28 -8.10 -3.97
CA HIS A 134 3.91 -7.93 -4.50
C HIS A 134 3.13 -6.77 -3.88
N LEU A 135 3.83 -5.66 -3.59
CA LEU A 135 3.22 -4.38 -3.22
C LEU A 135 3.80 -3.30 -4.13
N GLY A 136 2.95 -2.76 -5.00
CA GLY A 136 3.34 -1.77 -5.99
C GLY A 136 3.56 -0.37 -5.42
N GLU A 137 4.16 0.50 -6.23
CA GLU A 137 4.32 1.92 -5.88
C GLU A 137 2.98 2.66 -5.80
N ASN A 138 1.91 2.15 -6.40
CA ASN A 138 0.55 2.67 -6.18
C ASN A 138 -0.09 2.17 -4.86
N ALA A 139 0.68 1.50 -4.00
CA ALA A 139 0.26 0.79 -2.80
C ALA A 139 -0.75 -0.34 -3.05
N GLU A 140 -0.85 -0.84 -4.29
CA GLU A 140 -1.68 -1.98 -4.62
C GLU A 140 -0.98 -3.28 -4.22
N ILE A 141 -1.67 -4.12 -3.46
CA ILE A 141 -1.27 -5.50 -3.25
C ILE A 141 -1.70 -6.29 -4.48
N VAL A 142 -0.71 -6.82 -5.22
CA VAL A 142 -0.93 -7.62 -6.42
C VAL A 142 -0.96 -9.07 -5.99
N ALA A 143 -2.13 -9.58 -5.63
CA ALA A 143 -2.27 -10.99 -5.30
C ALA A 143 -2.03 -11.84 -6.57
N SER A 144 -1.19 -12.87 -6.46
CA SER A 144 -1.06 -13.90 -7.50
C SER A 144 -2.42 -14.59 -7.73
N SER A 145 -2.68 -15.03 -8.97
CA SER A 145 -3.98 -15.58 -9.41
C SER A 145 -4.50 -16.76 -8.58
N GLU A 146 -3.63 -17.42 -7.82
CA GLU A 146 -3.97 -18.54 -6.92
C GLU A 146 -4.74 -18.07 -5.66
N TYR A 147 -4.63 -16.80 -5.27
CA TYR A 147 -5.31 -16.27 -4.06
C TYR A 147 -6.80 -15.96 -4.28
N ASN A 148 -7.25 -15.81 -5.53
CA ASN A 148 -8.65 -15.51 -5.88
C ASN A 148 -9.54 -16.77 -5.97
N SER A 149 -9.00 -17.95 -5.64
CA SER A 149 -9.69 -19.24 -5.80
C SER A 149 -10.12 -19.90 -4.48
N ASN A 150 -10.01 -19.20 -3.35
CA ASN A 150 -10.43 -19.68 -2.03
C ASN A 150 -11.52 -18.80 -1.41
#